data_AF-A0A5C5R940-F1
#
_entry.id   AF-A0A5C5R940-F1
#
_cell.length_a   1.000
_cell.length_b   1.000
_cell.length_c   1.000
_cell.angle_alpha   90.00
_cell.angle_beta   90.00
_cell.angle_gamma   90.00
#
_symmetry.space_group_name_H-M   'P 1'
#
loop_
_entity.id
_entity.type
_entity.pdbx_description
1 polymer ?
#
loop_
_entity_poly.entity_id
_entity_poly.type
_entity_poly.pdbx_seq_one_letter_code
_entity_poly.pdbx_strand_id
1 'polypeptide(L)'
;MMMRLGKLFVGLWLYGTAMVAILRAGLGNMPWDVLHQGLAEKIGLSVGMTSIVVGALVLLAWIPIRQKPGIGTVANVIVIGVAFDTMAPLFPENPALVVAVPMMLGGIVLNAFATVLYIGAGMGPGPRDGLMTGLVARTGGSVRVVRTTMEVLVVVVGFLLGGTLGIGTLLYAVGVGPLIQLFAKTGLGGPALARGADRVGECGSSSPEPAPVSAKAWLGRMRSAART
;
A
#
# COMPACT_ATOMS: atom_id res chain seq x y z
N MET A 1 -6.69 15.56 18.74
CA MET A 1 -5.35 15.51 18.08
C MET A 1 -4.47 14.40 18.65
N MET A 2 -4.25 14.34 19.97
CA MET A 2 -3.40 13.34 20.65
C MET A 2 -3.70 11.88 20.27
N MET A 3 -4.99 11.48 20.29
CA MET A 3 -5.38 10.12 19.91
C MET A 3 -5.05 9.75 18.46
N ARG A 4 -5.07 10.71 17.53
CA ARG A 4 -4.70 10.47 16.14
C ARG A 4 -3.19 10.29 16.02
N LEU A 5 -2.40 11.12 16.69
CA LEU A 5 -0.94 10.97 16.75
C LEU A 5 -0.53 9.63 17.35
N GLY A 6 -1.15 9.22 18.46
CA GLY A 6 -0.93 7.90 19.05
C GLY A 6 -1.20 6.76 18.06
N LYS A 7 -2.36 6.77 17.38
CA LYS A 7 -2.68 5.78 16.34
C LYS A 7 -1.68 5.77 15.19
N LEU A 8 -1.22 6.94 14.74
CA LEU A 8 -0.21 7.06 13.70
C LEU A 8 1.10 6.41 14.14
N PHE A 9 1.72 6.88 15.22
CA PHE A 9 3.04 6.40 15.62
C PHE A 9 3.03 4.93 16.03
N VAL A 10 2.01 4.48 16.76
CA VAL A 10 1.86 3.05 17.10
C VAL A 10 1.66 2.23 15.82
N GLY A 11 0.80 2.67 14.91
CA GLY A 11 0.57 1.96 13.65
C GLY A 11 1.83 1.89 12.79
N LEU A 12 2.59 2.97 12.67
CA LEU A 12 3.84 3.00 11.91
C LEU A 12 4.92 2.11 12.55
N TRP A 13 5.02 2.11 13.89
CA TRP A 13 5.98 1.25 14.60
C TRP A 13 5.65 -0.23 14.40
N LEU A 14 4.38 -0.60 14.58
CA LEU A 14 3.91 -1.97 14.33
C LEU A 14 4.10 -2.39 12.86
N TYR A 15 3.96 -1.45 11.92
CA TYR A 15 4.22 -1.71 10.50
C TYR A 15 5.69 -2.07 10.28
N GLY A 16 6.63 -1.30 10.83
CA GLY A 16 8.07 -1.62 10.77
C GLY A 16 8.40 -2.95 11.44
N THR A 17 7.80 -3.27 12.60
CA THR A 17 7.93 -4.58 13.24
C THR A 17 7.42 -5.72 12.34
N ALA A 18 6.28 -5.52 11.68
CA ALA A 18 5.71 -6.51 10.77
C ALA A 18 6.61 -6.75 9.54
N MET A 19 7.23 -5.70 8.99
CA MET A 19 8.22 -5.82 7.93
C MET A 19 9.39 -6.72 8.34
N VAL A 20 9.93 -6.53 9.55
CA VAL A 20 11.01 -7.38 10.08
C VAL A 20 10.57 -8.83 10.16
N ALA A 21 9.39 -9.11 10.71
CA ALA A 21 8.89 -10.47 10.87
C ALA A 21 8.72 -11.18 9.51
N ILE A 22 8.15 -10.48 8.51
CA ILE A 22 7.94 -11.00 7.16
C ILE A 22 9.28 -11.24 6.47
N LEU A 23 10.19 -10.27 6.50
CA LEU A 23 11.50 -10.36 5.85
C LEU A 23 12.34 -11.49 6.48
N ARG A 24 12.48 -11.52 7.81
CA ARG A 24 13.30 -12.51 8.50
C ARG A 24 12.72 -13.91 8.48
N ALA A 25 11.42 -14.07 8.22
CA ALA A 25 10.84 -15.39 7.97
C ALA A 25 11.47 -16.09 6.74
N GLY A 26 12.04 -15.34 5.78
CA GLY A 26 12.76 -15.92 4.63
C GLY A 26 11.88 -16.67 3.62
N LEU A 27 10.55 -16.59 3.74
CA LEU A 27 9.60 -17.28 2.85
C LEU A 27 9.15 -16.41 1.66
N GLY A 28 9.67 -15.19 1.55
CA GLY A 28 9.23 -14.14 0.64
C GLY A 28 9.09 -12.82 1.39
N ASN A 29 8.78 -11.75 0.66
CA ASN A 29 8.66 -10.42 1.23
C ASN A 29 7.44 -9.65 0.66
N MET A 30 7.11 -8.51 1.26
CA MET A 30 6.10 -7.59 0.72
C MET A 30 6.62 -6.92 -0.56
N PRO A 31 5.77 -6.55 -1.54
CA PRO A 31 6.21 -6.10 -2.86
C PRO A 31 7.30 -5.01 -2.86
N TRP A 32 7.11 -3.96 -2.06
CA TRP A 32 8.07 -2.86 -1.93
C TRP A 32 9.31 -3.24 -1.13
N ASP A 33 9.19 -4.21 -0.22
CA ASP A 33 10.31 -4.68 0.58
C ASP A 33 11.19 -5.67 -0.18
N VAL A 34 10.68 -6.31 -1.24
CA VAL A 34 11.53 -6.97 -2.24
C VAL A 34 12.50 -5.95 -2.84
N LEU A 35 12.02 -4.74 -3.18
CA LEU A 35 12.87 -3.66 -3.67
C LEU A 35 13.82 -3.13 -2.59
N HIS A 36 13.32 -2.84 -1.39
CA HIS A 36 14.16 -2.32 -0.30
C HIS A 36 15.28 -3.29 0.06
N GLN A 37 14.97 -4.59 0.15
CA GLN A 37 15.95 -5.64 0.43
C GLN A 37 16.99 -5.75 -0.68
N GLY A 38 16.56 -5.89 -1.95
CA GLY A 38 17.49 -6.01 -3.07
C GLY A 38 18.39 -4.77 -3.22
N LEU A 39 17.83 -3.58 -3.01
CA LEU A 39 18.64 -2.36 -3.05
C LEU A 39 19.61 -2.27 -1.87
N ALA A 40 19.16 -2.60 -0.65
CA ALA A 40 19.98 -2.61 0.57
C ALA A 40 21.25 -3.47 0.38
N GLU A 41 21.10 -4.65 -0.20
CA GLU A 41 22.22 -5.55 -0.52
C GLU A 41 23.23 -4.94 -1.50
N LYS A 42 22.78 -4.11 -2.45
CA LYS A 42 23.66 -3.48 -3.46
C LYS A 42 24.38 -2.24 -2.96
N ILE A 43 23.74 -1.45 -2.09
CA ILE A 43 24.27 -0.16 -1.62
C ILE A 43 24.91 -0.24 -0.23
N GLY A 44 24.82 -1.40 0.45
CA GLY A 44 25.42 -1.62 1.76
C GLY A 44 24.72 -0.88 2.90
N LEU A 45 23.43 -0.58 2.76
CA LEU A 45 22.60 0.03 3.80
C LEU A 45 21.71 -1.02 4.47
N SER A 46 21.20 -0.71 5.67
CA SER A 46 20.12 -1.50 6.27
C SER A 46 18.84 -1.41 5.44
N VAL A 47 17.94 -2.38 5.58
CA VAL A 47 16.64 -2.36 4.91
C VAL A 47 15.78 -1.20 5.41
N GLY A 48 15.84 -0.87 6.72
CA GLY A 48 15.13 0.27 7.28
C GLY A 48 15.60 1.59 6.67
N MET A 49 16.90 1.84 6.63
CA MET A 49 17.49 3.03 5.99
C MET A 49 17.18 3.09 4.49
N THR A 50 17.26 1.95 3.79
CA THR A 50 16.93 1.87 2.37
C THR A 50 15.47 2.24 2.12
N SER A 51 14.54 1.81 2.99
CA SER A 51 13.13 2.21 2.90
C SER A 51 12.93 3.72 3.10
N ILE A 52 13.72 4.35 3.98
CA ILE A 52 13.69 5.81 4.19
C ILE A 52 14.16 6.53 2.93
N VAL A 53 15.28 6.09 2.34
CA VAL A 53 15.83 6.68 1.12
C VAL A 53 14.85 6.54 -0.04
N VAL A 54 14.33 5.34 -0.28
CA VAL A 54 13.33 5.11 -1.34
C VAL A 54 12.06 5.92 -1.08
N GLY A 55 11.57 5.96 0.15
CA GLY A 55 10.43 6.78 0.55
C GLY A 55 10.66 8.26 0.27
N ALA A 56 11.83 8.81 0.60
CA ALA A 56 12.22 10.18 0.29
C ALA A 56 12.28 10.43 -1.23
N LEU A 57 12.84 9.52 -2.02
CA LEU A 57 12.85 9.59 -3.48
C LEU A 57 11.43 9.61 -4.06
N VAL A 58 10.53 8.78 -3.53
CA VAL A 58 9.11 8.79 -3.92
C VAL A 58 8.45 10.13 -3.59
N LEU A 59 8.74 10.72 -2.44
CA LEU A 59 8.23 12.06 -2.10
C LEU A 59 8.80 13.15 -3.00
N LEU A 60 10.06 13.04 -3.42
CA LEU A 60 10.63 13.96 -4.42
C LEU A 60 9.91 13.80 -5.77
N ALA A 61 9.53 12.58 -6.16
CA ALA A 61 8.73 12.34 -7.36
C ALA A 61 7.32 12.96 -7.28
N TRP A 62 6.85 13.41 -6.12
CA TRP A 62 5.60 14.16 -6.00
C TRP A 62 5.71 15.63 -6.43
N ILE A 63 6.92 16.20 -6.48
CA ILE A 63 7.14 17.59 -6.92
C ILE A 63 6.49 17.85 -8.30
N PRO A 64 6.73 17.05 -9.35
CA PRO A 64 6.03 17.22 -10.62
C PRO A 64 4.52 16.95 -10.52
N ILE A 65 4.09 16.11 -9.57
CA ILE A 65 2.68 15.77 -9.35
C ILE A 65 1.93 16.88 -8.61
N ARG A 66 2.64 17.84 -7.99
CA ARG A 66 2.10 18.95 -7.18
C ARG A 66 1.25 18.50 -5.98
N GLN A 67 1.53 17.31 -5.44
CA GLN A 67 0.88 16.80 -4.25
C GLN A 67 1.66 17.22 -3.01
N LYS A 68 0.99 17.78 -1.99
CA LYS A 68 1.63 18.21 -0.74
C LYS A 68 1.65 17.04 0.26
N PRO A 69 2.83 16.58 0.71
CA PRO A 69 2.91 15.55 1.75
C PRO A 69 2.36 16.06 3.08
N GLY A 70 1.61 15.21 3.78
CA GLY A 70 1.14 15.50 5.13
C GLY A 70 2.16 15.06 6.19
N ILE A 71 1.92 15.43 7.45
CA ILE A 71 2.75 14.99 8.59
C ILE A 71 2.78 13.45 8.66
N GLY A 72 1.65 12.79 8.44
CA GLY A 72 1.55 11.33 8.40
C GLY A 72 2.39 10.70 7.28
N THR A 73 2.54 11.39 6.15
CA THR A 73 3.36 10.93 5.03
C THR A 73 4.85 10.93 5.38
N VAL A 74 5.35 12.03 5.94
CA VAL A 74 6.75 12.14 6.36
C VAL A 74 7.04 11.20 7.53
N ALA A 75 6.14 11.14 8.51
CA ALA A 75 6.25 10.20 9.62
C ALA A 75 6.28 8.75 9.12
N ASN A 76 5.47 8.39 8.12
CA ASN A 76 5.46 7.05 7.55
C ASN A 76 6.84 6.66 6.99
N VAL A 77 7.46 7.53 6.19
CA VAL A 77 8.81 7.28 5.65
C VAL A 77 9.82 7.05 6.78
N ILE A 78 9.85 7.94 7.77
CA ILE A 78 10.90 7.93 8.79
C ILE A 78 10.66 6.83 9.83
N VAL A 79 9.47 6.80 10.43
CA VAL A 79 9.17 5.94 11.58
C VAL A 79 9.18 4.47 11.20
N ILE A 80 8.70 4.11 10.01
CA ILE A 80 8.71 2.71 9.56
C ILE A 80 10.14 2.20 9.43
N GLY A 81 11.02 2.94 8.77
CA GLY A 81 12.42 2.53 8.61
C GLY A 81 13.18 2.47 9.93
N VAL A 82 12.97 3.46 10.82
CA VAL A 82 13.55 3.45 12.17
C VAL A 82 13.03 2.27 12.99
N ALA A 83 11.73 2.01 12.97
CA ALA A 83 11.13 0.88 13.67
C ALA A 83 11.66 -0.45 13.12
N PHE A 84 11.84 -0.57 11.80
CA PHE A 84 12.46 -1.75 11.19
C PHE A 84 13.85 -2.00 11.79
N ASP A 85 14.76 -1.03 11.71
CA ASP A 85 16.15 -1.23 12.15
C ASP A 85 16.25 -1.41 13.67
N THR A 86 15.36 -0.78 14.43
CA THR A 86 15.29 -0.95 15.90
C THR A 86 14.79 -2.34 16.28
N MET A 87 13.80 -2.87 15.57
CA MET A 87 13.18 -4.16 15.89
C MET A 87 13.94 -5.33 15.28
N ALA A 88 14.68 -5.12 14.19
CA ALA A 88 15.42 -6.16 13.48
C ALA A 88 16.25 -7.07 14.41
N PRO A 89 17.11 -6.55 15.31
CA PRO A 89 17.93 -7.39 16.19
C PRO A 89 17.15 -8.31 17.14
N LEU A 90 15.85 -8.04 17.36
CA LEU A 90 15.01 -8.82 18.27
C LEU A 90 14.39 -10.07 17.64
N PHE A 91 14.51 -10.22 16.32
CA PHE A 91 13.94 -11.33 15.57
C PHE A 91 15.04 -12.30 15.13
N PRO A 92 14.80 -13.62 15.08
CA PRO A 92 15.80 -14.57 14.59
C PRO A 92 16.04 -14.37 13.09
N GLU A 93 17.28 -14.58 12.66
CA GLU A 93 17.64 -14.60 11.24
C GLU A 93 17.56 -16.04 10.71
N ASN A 94 16.93 -16.22 9.56
CA ASN A 94 16.76 -17.53 8.91
C ASN A 94 16.25 -18.63 9.86
N PRO A 95 15.10 -18.40 10.54
CA PRO A 95 14.57 -19.37 11.48
C PRO A 95 14.14 -20.66 10.77
N ALA A 96 14.13 -21.77 11.52
CA ALA A 96 13.53 -23.00 11.04
C ALA A 96 12.05 -22.80 10.66
N LEU A 97 11.52 -23.62 9.75
CA LEU A 97 10.16 -23.46 9.21
C LEU A 97 9.06 -23.34 10.28
N VAL A 98 9.21 -24.04 11.40
CA VAL A 98 8.26 -23.98 12.54
C VAL A 98 8.15 -22.60 13.17
N VAL A 99 9.19 -21.78 13.07
CA VAL A 99 9.21 -20.38 13.53
C VAL A 99 8.96 -19.42 12.35
N ALA A 100 9.51 -19.71 11.17
CA ALA A 100 9.34 -18.90 9.96
C ALA A 100 7.88 -18.75 9.55
N VAL A 101 7.09 -19.83 9.54
CA VAL A 101 5.69 -19.81 9.10
C VAL A 101 4.83 -18.95 10.03
N PRO A 102 4.83 -19.14 11.37
CA PRO A 102 4.14 -18.23 12.28
C PRO A 102 4.61 -16.78 12.19
N MET A 103 5.92 -16.54 12.00
CA MET A 103 6.45 -15.18 11.81
C MET A 103 5.90 -14.52 10.54
N MET A 104 5.84 -15.25 9.42
CA MET A 104 5.26 -14.74 8.17
C MET A 104 3.77 -14.45 8.34
N LEU A 105 2.98 -15.42 8.83
CA LEU A 105 1.53 -15.24 8.99
C LEU A 105 1.18 -14.16 10.02
N GLY A 106 1.84 -14.17 11.17
CA GLY A 106 1.69 -13.16 12.21
C GLY A 106 2.12 -11.78 11.71
N GLY A 107 3.20 -11.70 10.92
CA GLY A 107 3.67 -10.49 10.26
C GLY A 107 2.63 -9.93 9.28
N ILE A 108 2.03 -10.77 8.42
CA ILE A 108 0.96 -10.34 7.50
C ILE A 108 -0.25 -9.76 8.27
N VAL A 109 -0.69 -10.46 9.33
CA VAL A 109 -1.81 -10.02 10.16
C VAL A 109 -1.48 -8.69 10.87
N LEU A 110 -0.30 -8.60 11.47
CA LEU A 110 0.17 -7.39 12.15
C LEU A 110 0.30 -6.23 11.15
N ASN A 111 0.80 -6.48 9.95
CA ASN A 111 0.92 -5.48 8.89
C ASN A 111 -0.44 -4.92 8.49
N ALA A 112 -1.45 -5.78 8.31
CA ALA A 112 -2.80 -5.34 7.99
C ALA A 112 -3.43 -4.51 9.13
N PHE A 113 -3.26 -4.95 10.38
CA PHE A 113 -3.72 -4.21 11.57
C PHE A 113 -3.04 -2.83 11.68
N ALA A 114 -1.72 -2.80 11.58
CA ALA A 114 -0.91 -1.59 11.59
C ALA A 114 -1.33 -0.61 10.50
N THR A 115 -1.61 -1.12 9.30
CA THR A 115 -2.08 -0.34 8.15
C THR A 115 -3.41 0.36 8.44
N VAL A 116 -4.39 -0.37 8.98
CA VAL A 116 -5.68 0.22 9.37
C VAL A 116 -5.50 1.28 10.47
N LEU A 117 -4.62 1.03 11.43
CA LEU A 117 -4.38 1.94 12.55
C LEU A 117 -3.78 3.28 12.10
N TYR A 118 -2.70 3.25 11.30
CA TYR A 118 -2.02 4.47 10.89
C TYR A 118 -2.83 5.24 9.82
N ILE A 119 -3.44 4.55 8.84
CA ILE A 119 -4.29 5.20 7.84
C ILE A 119 -5.52 5.79 8.53
N GLY A 120 -6.08 5.08 9.51
CA GLY A 120 -7.23 5.56 10.28
C GLY A 120 -6.96 6.79 11.15
N ALA A 121 -5.69 7.15 11.35
CA ALA A 121 -5.33 8.43 11.97
C ALA A 121 -5.66 9.64 11.07
N GLY A 122 -5.76 9.44 9.75
CA GLY A 122 -6.20 10.44 8.78
C GLY A 122 -5.25 11.64 8.62
N MET A 123 -3.94 11.45 8.79
CA MET A 123 -2.94 12.52 8.78
C MET A 123 -2.08 12.60 7.49
N GLY A 124 -2.57 11.98 6.42
CA GLY A 124 -1.93 11.98 5.11
C GLY A 124 -1.67 10.55 4.61
N PRO A 125 -1.72 10.32 3.28
CA PRO A 125 -1.44 9.02 2.69
C PRO A 125 0.04 8.66 2.82
N GLY A 126 0.38 7.37 2.70
CA GLY A 126 1.78 6.96 2.57
C GLY A 126 2.41 7.46 1.26
N PRO A 127 3.75 7.51 1.16
CA PRO A 127 4.48 7.94 -0.05
C PRO A 127 4.07 7.15 -1.30
N ARG A 128 3.90 5.83 -1.16
CA ARG A 128 3.39 4.93 -2.20
C ARG A 128 1.96 5.27 -2.62
N ASP A 129 1.07 5.46 -1.65
CA ASP A 129 -0.35 5.70 -1.91
C ASP A 129 -0.56 7.03 -2.62
N GLY A 130 0.17 8.08 -2.21
CA GLY A 130 0.09 9.35 -2.90
C GLY A 130 0.70 9.28 -4.29
N LEU A 131 1.81 8.56 -4.51
CA LEU A 131 2.36 8.34 -5.86
C LEU A 131 1.33 7.68 -6.78
N MET A 132 0.63 6.63 -6.30
CA MET A 132 -0.45 6.00 -7.04
C MET A 132 -1.57 7.00 -7.40
N THR A 133 -2.07 7.76 -6.41
CA THR A 133 -3.15 8.74 -6.68
C THR A 133 -2.71 9.86 -7.62
N GLY A 134 -1.45 10.28 -7.51
CA GLY A 134 -0.84 11.29 -8.36
C GLY A 134 -0.69 10.83 -9.81
N LEU A 135 -0.25 9.59 -10.03
CA LEU A 135 -0.16 8.99 -11.35
C LEU A 135 -1.55 8.80 -11.98
N VAL A 136 -2.54 8.36 -11.20
CA VAL A 136 -3.94 8.28 -11.67
C VAL A 136 -4.44 9.66 -12.11
N ALA A 137 -4.24 10.69 -11.29
CA ALA A 137 -4.67 12.05 -11.60
C ALA A 137 -3.98 12.63 -12.85
N ARG A 138 -2.74 12.21 -13.13
CA ARG A 138 -1.96 12.67 -14.29
C ARG A 138 -2.24 11.89 -15.57
N THR A 139 -2.45 10.58 -15.48
CA THR A 139 -2.58 9.68 -16.64
C THR A 139 -4.03 9.40 -17.04
N GLY A 140 -4.99 9.63 -16.13
CA GLY A 140 -6.39 9.22 -16.31
C GLY A 140 -6.60 7.70 -16.24
N GLY A 141 -5.55 6.92 -15.96
CA GLY A 141 -5.64 5.47 -15.84
C GLY A 141 -6.43 5.01 -14.61
N SER A 142 -6.92 3.78 -14.62
CA SER A 142 -7.63 3.22 -13.46
C SER A 142 -6.69 2.98 -12.27
N VAL A 143 -7.20 3.14 -11.05
CA VAL A 143 -6.46 2.87 -9.80
C VAL A 143 -5.89 1.44 -9.79
N ARG A 144 -6.66 0.47 -10.31
CA ARG A 144 -6.23 -0.93 -10.39
C ARG A 144 -4.98 -1.08 -11.27
N VAL A 145 -5.00 -0.51 -12.47
CA VAL A 145 -3.88 -0.64 -13.42
C VAL A 145 -2.64 0.05 -12.87
N VAL A 146 -2.74 1.30 -12.42
CA VAL A 146 -1.59 2.04 -11.88
C VAL A 146 -0.97 1.30 -10.69
N ARG A 147 -1.79 0.84 -9.74
CA ARG A 147 -1.32 0.08 -8.59
C ARG A 147 -0.63 -1.21 -9.02
N THR A 148 -1.29 -2.03 -9.83
CA THR A 148 -0.73 -3.33 -10.25
C THR A 148 0.59 -3.15 -11.00
N THR A 149 0.68 -2.18 -11.91
CA THR A 149 1.92 -1.90 -12.63
C THR A 149 3.04 -1.46 -11.68
N MET A 150 2.75 -0.57 -10.73
CA MET A 150 3.74 -0.16 -9.73
C MET A 150 4.22 -1.34 -8.89
N GLU A 151 3.30 -2.16 -8.36
CA GLU A 151 3.66 -3.34 -7.54
C GLU A 151 4.50 -4.35 -8.33
N VAL A 152 4.12 -4.65 -9.57
CA VAL A 152 4.85 -5.59 -10.42
C VAL A 152 6.24 -5.04 -10.72
N LEU A 153 6.36 -3.75 -11.06
CA LEU A 153 7.65 -3.14 -11.35
C LEU A 153 8.59 -3.19 -10.14
N VAL A 154 8.13 -2.82 -8.94
CA VAL A 154 9.00 -2.84 -7.75
C VAL A 154 9.39 -4.26 -7.36
N VAL A 155 8.50 -5.24 -7.51
CA VAL A 155 8.81 -6.65 -7.27
C VAL A 155 9.84 -7.16 -8.26
N VAL A 156 9.64 -6.92 -9.56
CA VAL A 156 10.54 -7.38 -10.61
C VAL A 156 11.92 -6.75 -10.44
N VAL A 157 11.99 -5.43 -10.27
CA VAL A 157 13.26 -4.73 -10.05
C VAL A 157 13.93 -5.21 -8.77
N GLY A 158 13.19 -5.29 -7.66
CA GLY A 158 13.72 -5.78 -6.39
C GLY A 158 14.27 -7.19 -6.47
N PHE A 159 13.55 -8.10 -7.13
CA PHE A 159 13.98 -9.48 -7.32
C PHE A 159 15.26 -9.57 -8.16
N LEU A 160 15.34 -8.80 -9.25
CA LEU A 160 16.56 -8.70 -10.06
C LEU A 160 17.75 -8.13 -9.29
N LEU A 161 17.50 -7.28 -8.29
CA LEU A 161 18.52 -6.72 -7.41
C LEU A 161 18.94 -7.67 -6.27
N GLY A 162 18.27 -8.81 -6.08
CA GLY A 162 18.58 -9.80 -5.04
C GLY A 162 17.52 -9.94 -3.94
N GLY A 163 16.46 -9.12 -3.98
CA GLY A 163 15.37 -9.21 -3.01
C GLY A 163 14.63 -10.54 -3.06
N THR A 164 14.13 -10.99 -1.90
CA THR A 164 13.48 -12.31 -1.79
C THR A 164 12.03 -12.28 -2.26
N LEU A 165 11.76 -12.97 -3.36
CA LEU A 165 10.42 -13.26 -3.86
C LEU A 165 10.10 -14.74 -3.59
N GLY A 166 8.98 -15.03 -2.92
CA GLY A 166 8.62 -16.41 -2.55
C GLY A 166 7.14 -16.62 -2.28
N ILE A 167 6.79 -17.80 -1.78
CA ILE A 167 5.39 -18.16 -1.45
C ILE A 167 4.76 -17.17 -0.45
N GLY A 168 5.56 -16.65 0.48
CA GLY A 168 5.16 -15.62 1.42
C GLY A 168 4.77 -14.31 0.76
N THR A 169 5.39 -13.94 -0.37
CA THR A 169 4.98 -12.76 -1.16
C THR A 169 3.62 -12.96 -1.79
N LEU A 170 3.35 -14.15 -2.33
CA LEU A 170 2.04 -14.49 -2.88
C LEU A 170 0.98 -14.49 -1.78
N LEU A 171 1.27 -15.11 -0.63
CA LEU A 171 0.40 -15.11 0.55
C LEU A 171 0.11 -13.68 1.03
N TYR A 172 1.12 -12.81 1.10
CA TYR A 172 0.94 -11.41 1.44
C TYR A 172 0.03 -10.71 0.42
N ALA A 173 0.29 -10.87 -0.87
CA ALA A 173 -0.46 -10.21 -1.94
C ALA A 173 -1.96 -10.56 -1.93
N VAL A 174 -2.29 -11.82 -1.65
CA VAL A 174 -3.70 -12.27 -1.57
C VAL A 174 -4.33 -12.00 -0.20
N GLY A 175 -3.57 -12.10 0.89
CA GLY A 175 -4.08 -12.08 2.26
C GLY A 175 -4.24 -10.69 2.86
N VAL A 176 -3.35 -9.75 2.54
CA VAL A 176 -3.32 -8.43 3.21
C VAL A 176 -4.59 -7.62 2.92
N GLY A 177 -5.15 -7.71 1.72
CA GLY A 177 -6.35 -6.98 1.32
C GLY A 177 -7.59 -7.34 2.15
N PRO A 178 -7.99 -8.62 2.18
CA PRO A 178 -9.07 -9.10 3.05
C PRO A 178 -8.85 -8.80 4.54
N LEU A 179 -7.62 -8.93 5.03
CA LEU A 179 -7.29 -8.63 6.44
C LEU A 179 -7.47 -7.15 6.76
N ILE A 180 -7.03 -6.25 5.88
CA ILE A 180 -7.28 -4.80 6.02
C ILE A 180 -8.78 -4.51 6.07
N GLN A 181 -9.58 -5.14 5.19
CA GLN A 181 -11.04 -4.97 5.21
C GLN A 181 -11.66 -5.46 6.52
N LEU A 182 -11.21 -6.60 7.03
CA LEU A 182 -11.66 -7.15 8.31
C LEU A 182 -11.33 -6.19 9.47
N PHE A 183 -10.09 -5.72 9.56
CA PHE A 183 -9.69 -4.79 10.60
C PHE A 183 -10.32 -3.40 10.45
N ALA A 184 -10.63 -2.94 9.23
CA ALA A 184 -11.33 -1.69 9.03
C ALA A 184 -12.74 -1.70 9.64
N LYS A 185 -13.43 -2.86 9.62
CA LYS A 185 -14.77 -3.04 10.21
C LYS A 185 -14.81 -2.92 11.73
N THR A 186 -13.68 -3.06 12.43
CA THR A 186 -13.62 -2.93 13.90
C THR A 186 -13.71 -1.47 14.40
N GLY A 187 -13.81 -0.50 13.48
CA GLY A 187 -13.85 0.93 13.80
C GLY A 187 -12.47 1.57 14.04
N LEU A 188 -11.39 0.77 14.01
CA LEU A 188 -10.02 1.27 14.16
C LEU A 188 -9.60 2.21 13.02
N GLY A 189 -10.10 1.96 11.81
CA GLY A 189 -9.78 2.70 10.58
C GLY A 189 -10.37 4.11 10.48
N GLY A 190 -11.13 4.54 11.49
CA GLY A 190 -11.72 5.87 11.54
C GLY A 190 -12.68 6.19 10.38
N PRO A 191 -13.18 7.44 10.31
CA PRO A 191 -14.16 7.86 9.29
C PRO A 191 -13.61 7.81 7.85
N ALA A 192 -12.29 7.82 7.69
CA ALA A 192 -11.65 7.82 6.37
C ALA A 192 -11.75 6.45 5.68
N LEU A 193 -11.50 5.36 6.40
CA LEU A 193 -11.61 3.99 5.86
C LEU A 193 -13.06 3.49 5.83
N ALA A 194 -13.92 3.92 6.76
CA ALA A 194 -15.35 3.58 6.76
C ALA A 194 -16.04 4.01 5.45
N ARG A 195 -15.83 5.25 5.00
CA ARG A 195 -16.42 5.78 3.75
C ARG A 195 -15.94 5.07 2.47
N GLY A 196 -14.76 4.45 2.51
CA GLY A 196 -14.25 3.66 1.38
C GLY A 196 -14.86 2.26 1.31
N ALA A 197 -15.15 1.66 2.46
CA ALA A 197 -15.83 0.37 2.54
C ALA A 197 -17.30 0.45 2.08
N ASP A 198 -18.00 1.53 2.45
CA ASP A 198 -19.40 1.74 2.07
C ASP A 198 -19.59 1.86 0.55
N ARG A 199 -18.69 2.59 -0.14
CA ARG A 199 -18.75 2.76 -1.61
C ARG A 199 -18.48 1.48 -2.40
N VAL A 200 -17.71 0.55 -1.84
CA VAL A 200 -17.49 -0.77 -2.46
C VAL A 200 -18.72 -1.67 -2.26
N GLY A 201 -19.43 -1.51 -1.15
CA GLY A 201 -20.72 -2.17 -0.90
C GLY A 201 -21.83 -1.68 -1.85
N GLU A 202 -21.90 -0.39 -2.13
CA GLU A 202 -22.89 0.19 -3.07
C GLU A 202 -22.60 -0.13 -4.54
N CYS A 203 -21.33 -0.28 -4.92
CA CYS A 203 -20.93 -0.67 -6.27
C CYS A 203 -21.26 -2.15 -6.59
N GLY A 204 -21.55 -2.96 -5.57
CA GLY A 204 -22.08 -4.33 -5.70
C GLY A 204 -23.61 -4.42 -5.85
N SER A 205 -24.35 -3.33 -5.58
CA SER A 205 -25.83 -3.34 -5.58
C SER A 205 -26.48 -2.34 -6.54
N SER A 206 -25.70 -1.49 -7.22
CA SER A 206 -26.26 -0.50 -8.15
C SER A 206 -25.36 -0.28 -9.38
N SER A 207 -25.35 -1.25 -10.29
CA SER A 207 -25.16 -0.91 -11.69
C SER A 207 -26.49 -0.34 -12.19
N PRO A 208 -26.59 0.94 -12.60
CA PRO A 208 -27.77 1.39 -13.32
C PRO A 208 -27.83 0.61 -14.63
N GLU A 209 -28.87 -0.18 -14.80
CA GLU A 209 -29.20 -0.79 -16.09
C GLU A 209 -29.25 0.35 -17.13
N PRO A 210 -28.50 0.27 -18.23
CA PRO A 210 -28.53 1.33 -19.23
C PRO A 210 -29.94 1.41 -19.80
N ALA A 211 -30.60 2.55 -19.57
CA ALA A 211 -31.93 2.81 -20.10
C ALA A 211 -31.93 2.59 -21.62
N PRO A 212 -32.92 1.87 -22.17
CA PRO A 212 -32.98 1.60 -23.60
C PRO A 212 -33.06 2.92 -24.38
N VAL A 213 -32.01 3.21 -25.15
CA VAL A 213 -31.97 4.38 -26.02
C VAL A 213 -33.02 4.18 -27.11
N SER A 214 -34.12 4.93 -27.03
CA SER A 214 -35.16 4.85 -28.04
C SER A 214 -34.61 5.28 -29.41
N ALA A 215 -34.89 4.49 -30.45
CA ALA A 215 -34.41 4.73 -31.82
C ALA A 215 -34.78 6.13 -32.36
N LYS A 216 -35.84 6.76 -31.84
CA LYS A 216 -36.24 8.13 -32.17
C LYS A 216 -35.21 9.18 -31.73
N ALA A 217 -34.55 8.98 -30.58
CA ALA A 217 -33.55 9.92 -30.06
C ALA A 217 -32.21 9.88 -30.84
N TRP A 218 -31.93 8.77 -31.52
CA TRP A 218 -30.73 8.62 -32.35
C TRP A 218 -30.93 9.27 -33.73
N LEU A 219 -32.08 9.04 -34.37
CA LEU A 219 -32.44 9.66 -35.66
C LEU A 219 -32.58 11.18 -35.60
N GLY A 220 -33.02 11.73 -34.46
CA GLY A 220 -33.08 13.19 -34.24
C GLY A 220 -31.70 13.85 -34.23
N ARG A 221 -30.69 13.19 -33.65
CA ARG A 221 -29.32 13.71 -33.58
C ARG A 221 -28.59 13.67 -34.93
N MET A 222 -28.82 12.64 -35.75
CA MET A 222 -28.22 12.57 -37.10
C MET A 222 -28.78 13.64 -38.06
N ARG A 223 -30.07 13.98 -37.95
CA ARG A 223 -30.69 15.03 -38.78
C ARG A 223 -30.20 16.44 -38.45
N SER A 224 -29.73 16.66 -37.22
CA SER A 224 -29.13 17.93 -36.79
C SER A 224 -27.69 18.09 -37.29
N ALA A 225 -26.94 17.00 -37.42
CA ALA A 225 -25.55 17.02 -37.86
C ALA A 225 -25.37 17.18 -39.38
N ALA A 226 -26.44 17.02 -40.17
CA ALA A 226 -26.40 17.14 -41.63
C ALA A 226 -26.81 18.54 -42.16
N ARG A 227 -27.00 19.53 -41.27
CA ARG A 227 -27.39 20.92 -41.65
C ARG A 227 -26.38 21.99 -41.23
N THR A 228 -25.16 21.57 -40.91
CA THR A 228 -24.00 22.45 -40.65
C THR A 228 -22.85 21.97 -41.51
#